data_AF-A0A9W4U8D9-F1
#
_entry.id   AF-A0A9W4U8D9-F1
#
_cell.length_a   1.000
_cell.length_b   1.000
_cell.length_c   1.000
_cell.angle_alpha   90.00
_cell.angle_beta   90.00
_cell.angle_gamma   90.00
#
_symmetry.space_group_name_H-M   'P 1'
#
loop_
_entity.id
_entity.type
_entity.pdbx_description
1 polymer ?
#
loop_
_entity_poly.entity_id
_entity_poly.type
_entity_poly.pdbx_seq_one_letter_code
_entity_poly.pdbx_strand_id
1 'polypeptide(L)'
;MIFFLNILGIHDCACPEGDAKRIVRALPKKGSEFQIRAPSGTGDYVWGIYARYLVSSIRVFGIHVAILAVTIGLWVWWQIKHPDDLQEAFVPVTVAGICISTFGASTGILKGMR
;
A
#
# COMPACT_ATOMS: atom_id res chain seq x y z
N MET A 1 9.97 -35.19 7.24
CA MET A 1 11.08 -34.23 7.08
C MET A 1 11.39 -34.06 5.60
N ILE A 2 10.76 -33.10 4.92
CA ILE A 2 11.31 -32.40 3.75
C ILE A 2 10.77 -30.97 3.85
N PHE A 3 11.69 -30.04 4.11
CA PHE A 3 11.47 -28.59 4.14
C PHE A 3 11.46 -28.08 2.69
N PHE A 4 10.49 -27.23 2.35
CA PHE A 4 10.64 -26.28 1.25
C PHE A 4 10.36 -24.87 1.78
N LEU A 5 11.44 -24.16 2.09
CA LEU A 5 11.47 -22.71 2.11
C LEU A 5 11.31 -22.22 0.66
N ASN A 6 10.39 -21.29 0.36
CA ASN A 6 10.74 -20.13 -0.46
C ASN A 6 9.67 -19.03 -0.53
N ILE A 7 10.06 -17.87 -0.01
CA ILE A 7 10.03 -16.53 -0.64
C ILE A 7 8.66 -15.99 -1.07
N LEU A 8 7.87 -15.51 -0.10
CA LEU A 8 7.27 -14.16 -0.04
C LEU A 8 6.22 -14.15 1.09
N GLY A 9 6.63 -13.70 2.27
CA GLY A 9 5.79 -13.57 3.46
C GLY A 9 4.77 -12.43 3.37
N ILE A 10 3.88 -12.47 2.38
CA ILE A 10 2.72 -11.55 2.29
C ILE A 10 1.40 -12.27 2.60
N HIS A 11 1.40 -13.59 2.76
CA HIS A 11 0.25 -14.30 3.32
C HIS A 11 0.66 -15.59 4.01
N ASP A 12 -0.01 -15.88 5.12
CA ASP A 12 0.07 -17.15 5.80
C ASP A 12 -0.84 -18.13 5.06
N CYS A 13 -0.24 -18.96 4.22
CA CYS A 13 -0.97 -19.88 3.36
C CYS A 13 -1.30 -21.14 4.18
N ALA A 14 -2.51 -21.21 4.73
CA ALA A 14 -2.98 -22.41 5.42
C ALA A 14 -3.30 -23.50 4.39
N CYS A 15 -2.41 -24.48 4.23
CA CYS A 15 -2.72 -25.67 3.45
C CYS A 15 -3.75 -26.53 4.20
N PRO A 16 -4.88 -26.90 3.57
CA PRO A 16 -5.84 -27.80 4.21
C PRO A 16 -5.21 -29.17 4.46
N GLU A 17 -5.42 -29.71 5.65
CA GLU A 17 -4.91 -31.01 6.07
C GLU A 17 -5.75 -32.12 5.41
N GLY A 18 -5.25 -32.71 4.31
CA GLY A 18 -5.90 -33.81 3.59
C GLY A 18 -6.38 -33.46 2.16
N ASP A 19 -6.99 -34.43 1.48
CA ASP A 19 -7.40 -34.36 0.05
C ASP A 19 -8.45 -33.27 -0.21
N ALA A 20 -7.96 -32.04 -0.40
CA ALA A 20 -8.74 -30.83 -0.63
C ALA A 20 -9.49 -30.83 -1.97
N LYS A 21 -9.38 -31.90 -2.78
CA LYS A 21 -10.13 -32.07 -4.03
C LYS A 21 -11.63 -31.95 -3.82
N ARG A 22 -12.17 -32.37 -2.66
CA ARG A 22 -13.60 -32.22 -2.36
C ARG A 22 -14.02 -30.75 -2.24
N ILE A 23 -13.20 -29.94 -1.58
CA ILE A 23 -13.45 -28.49 -1.39
C ILE A 23 -13.29 -27.76 -2.72
N VAL A 24 -12.23 -28.07 -3.48
CA VAL A 24 -11.97 -27.48 -4.81
C VAL A 24 -13.04 -27.86 -5.83
N ARG A 25 -13.64 -29.06 -5.75
CA ARG A 25 -14.77 -29.47 -6.60
C ARG A 25 -16.10 -28.83 -6.19
N ALA A 26 -16.26 -28.44 -4.93
CA ALA A 26 -17.44 -27.74 -4.44
C ALA A 26 -17.43 -26.24 -4.77
N LEU A 27 -16.27 -25.69 -5.16
CA LEU A 27 -16.18 -24.32 -5.66
C LEU A 27 -16.94 -24.20 -7.00
N PRO A 28 -17.94 -23.31 -7.10
CA PRO A 28 -18.72 -23.13 -8.33
C PRO A 28 -17.80 -22.64 -9.46
N LYS A 29 -17.54 -23.51 -10.43
CA LYS A 29 -16.73 -23.20 -11.61
C LYS A 29 -17.61 -22.48 -12.63
N LYS A 30 -17.36 -21.19 -12.87
CA LYS A 30 -18.09 -20.42 -13.89
C LYS A 30 -17.51 -20.73 -15.27
N GLY A 31 -18.38 -21.11 -16.22
CA GLY A 31 -18.01 -21.53 -17.57
C GLY A 31 -18.05 -20.44 -18.64
N SER A 32 -18.02 -19.15 -18.28
CA SER A 32 -18.05 -18.05 -19.27
C SER A 32 -17.09 -16.92 -18.95
N GLU A 33 -16.57 -16.29 -20.00
CA GLU A 33 -15.60 -15.19 -19.95
C GLU A 33 -16.16 -13.93 -19.30
N PHE A 34 -15.27 -13.21 -18.61
CA PHE A 34 -15.56 -11.98 -17.88
C PHE A 34 -15.80 -10.81 -18.84
N GLN A 35 -17.07 -10.43 -19.06
CA GLN A 35 -17.38 -9.15 -19.69
C GLN A 35 -17.47 -8.04 -18.63
N ILE A 36 -16.44 -7.19 -18.58
CA ILE A 36 -16.53 -5.89 -17.90
C ILE A 36 -17.32 -4.96 -18.82
N ARG A 37 -18.64 -4.95 -18.68
CA ARG A 37 -19.47 -3.85 -19.18
C ARG A 37 -20.06 -3.15 -17.96
N ALA A 38 -19.46 -2.04 -17.57
CA ALA A 38 -20.06 -1.08 -16.65
C ALA A 38 -20.60 0.10 -17.47
N PRO A 39 -21.94 0.24 -17.64
CA PRO A 39 -22.50 1.45 -18.21
C PRO A 39 -23.15 2.35 -17.14
N SER A 40 -23.57 1.85 -15.97
CA SER A 40 -24.24 2.69 -14.98
C SER A 40 -24.48 1.96 -13.66
N GLY A 41 -24.17 2.63 -12.56
CA GLY A 41 -24.83 2.40 -11.27
C GLY A 41 -24.36 1.19 -10.45
N THR A 42 -23.58 1.51 -9.41
CA THR A 42 -23.44 0.74 -8.15
C THR A 42 -22.85 -0.66 -8.23
N GLY A 43 -21.53 -0.72 -7.99
CA GLY A 43 -20.92 -1.78 -7.20
C GLY A 43 -20.36 -2.94 -8.01
N ASP A 44 -19.05 -2.86 -8.29
CA ASP A 44 -18.22 -3.97 -8.75
C ASP A 44 -18.23 -5.12 -7.71
N TYR A 45 -19.18 -6.03 -7.84
CA TYR A 45 -19.17 -7.31 -7.13
C TYR A 45 -18.76 -8.42 -8.09
N VAL A 46 -17.49 -8.81 -7.97
CA VAL A 46 -16.98 -10.03 -8.59
C VAL A 46 -16.74 -11.01 -7.44
N TRP A 47 -17.67 -11.97 -7.27
CA TRP A 47 -17.62 -13.07 -6.29
C TRP A 47 -17.81 -12.74 -4.80
N GLY A 48 -18.53 -11.67 -4.43
CA GLY A 48 -18.68 -11.29 -3.02
C GLY A 48 -17.37 -10.82 -2.36
N ILE A 49 -16.29 -10.75 -3.15
CA ILE A 49 -15.06 -10.07 -2.79
C ILE A 49 -15.29 -8.60 -3.11
N TYR A 50 -15.48 -7.81 -2.06
CA TYR A 50 -15.48 -6.35 -2.18
C TYR A 50 -14.13 -5.95 -2.76
N ALA A 51 -14.10 -5.32 -3.94
CA ALA A 51 -12.91 -4.65 -4.43
C ALA A 51 -12.63 -3.45 -3.51
N ARG A 52 -12.08 -3.72 -2.32
CA ARG A 52 -11.53 -2.65 -1.49
C ARG A 52 -10.40 -2.04 -2.31
N TYR A 53 -10.47 -0.75 -2.56
CA TYR A 53 -9.33 0.05 -3.01
C TYR A 53 -8.22 -0.11 -1.96
N LEU A 54 -7.37 -1.12 -2.16
CA LEU A 54 -6.17 -1.33 -1.38
C LEU A 54 -5.20 -0.26 -1.84
N VAL A 55 -5.08 0.79 -1.02
CA VAL A 55 -4.02 1.79 -1.17
C VAL A 55 -2.71 1.01 -1.22
N SER A 56 -2.06 0.99 -2.39
CA SER A 56 -0.82 0.25 -2.58
C SER A 56 0.24 0.86 -1.66
N SER A 57 0.68 0.10 -0.65
CA SER A 57 1.73 0.52 0.28
C SER A 57 3.01 0.91 -0.46
N ILE A 58 3.30 0.26 -1.58
CA ILE A 58 4.45 0.58 -2.45
C ILE A 58 4.28 1.98 -3.08
N ARG A 59 3.10 2.32 -3.59
CA ARG A 59 2.83 3.65 -4.15
C ARG A 59 2.95 4.74 -3.08
N VAL A 60 2.39 4.50 -1.91
CA VAL A 60 2.49 5.43 -0.77
C VAL A 60 3.94 5.62 -0.35
N PHE A 61 4.69 4.53 -0.18
CA PHE A 61 6.10 4.58 0.14
C PHE A 61 6.90 5.37 -0.91
N GLY A 62 6.64 5.14 -2.21
CA GLY A 62 7.26 5.89 -3.29
C GLY A 62 6.99 7.40 -3.21
N ILE A 63 5.77 7.80 -2.87
CA ILE A 63 5.42 9.22 -2.66
C ILE A 63 6.20 9.81 -1.47
N HIS A 64 6.33 9.08 -0.37
CA HIS A 64 7.08 9.54 0.80
C HIS A 64 8.57 9.73 0.48
N VAL A 65 9.17 8.77 -0.23
CA VAL A 65 10.56 8.87 -0.70
C VAL A 65 10.73 10.06 -1.65
N ALA A 66 9.78 10.31 -2.56
CA ALA A 66 9.85 11.45 -3.47
C ALA A 66 9.80 12.79 -2.72
N ILE A 67 8.92 12.93 -1.71
CA ILE A 67 8.85 14.13 -0.86
C ILE A 67 10.18 14.35 -0.15
N LEU A 68 10.74 13.30 0.48
CA LEU A 68 12.02 13.39 1.18
C LEU A 68 13.19 13.72 0.24
N ALA A 69 13.22 13.14 -0.96
CA ALA A 69 14.27 13.42 -1.93
C ALA A 69 14.29 14.90 -2.35
N VAL A 70 13.12 15.48 -2.61
CA VAL A 70 13.00 16.90 -2.96
C VAL A 70 13.40 17.80 -1.79
N THR A 71 12.93 17.52 -0.57
CA THR A 71 13.25 18.38 0.58
C THR A 71 14.69 18.28 1.05
N ILE A 72 15.28 17.09 1.00
CA ILE A 72 16.73 16.91 1.25
C ILE A 72 17.54 17.59 0.15
N GLY A 73 17.12 17.49 -1.12
CA GLY A 73 17.78 18.18 -2.22
C GLY A 73 17.79 19.70 -2.03
N LEU A 74 16.65 20.28 -1.65
CA LEU A 74 16.55 21.70 -1.29
C LEU A 74 17.41 22.06 -0.09
N TRP A 75 17.42 21.22 0.95
CA TRP A 75 18.23 21.42 2.14
C TRP A 75 19.74 21.44 1.83
N VAL A 76 20.23 20.46 1.07
CA VAL A 76 21.64 20.42 0.63
C VAL A 76 21.98 21.62 -0.23
N TRP A 77 21.13 21.94 -1.21
CA TRP A 77 21.34 23.10 -2.08
C TRP A 77 21.40 24.41 -1.29
N TRP A 78 20.51 24.57 -0.30
CA TRP A 78 20.48 25.74 0.57
C TRP A 78 21.77 25.88 1.37
N GLN A 79 22.26 24.80 1.98
CA GLN A 79 23.50 24.83 2.75
C GLN A 79 24.73 25.18 1.91
N ILE A 80 24.77 24.74 0.64
CA ILE A 80 25.84 25.14 -0.29
C ILE A 80 25.81 26.65 -0.54
N LYS A 81 24.61 27.25 -0.61
CA LYS A 81 24.44 28.67 -0.94
C LYS A 81 24.54 29.59 0.27
N HIS A 82 24.11 29.12 1.45
CA HIS A 82 23.99 29.87 2.69
C HIS A 82 24.57 29.03 3.85
N PRO A 83 25.91 28.92 3.97
CA PRO A 83 26.56 28.01 4.93
C PRO A 83 26.31 28.37 6.40
N ASP A 84 26.03 29.64 6.69
CA ASP A 84 25.81 30.13 8.06
C ASP A 84 24.32 30.09 8.48
N ASP A 85 23.42 29.71 7.58
CA ASP A 85 21.97 29.73 7.81
C ASP A 85 21.40 28.30 7.93
N LEU A 86 21.61 27.70 9.09
CA LEU A 86 21.09 26.37 9.40
C LEU A 86 19.60 26.41 9.76
N GLN A 87 19.10 27.52 10.30
CA GLN A 87 17.73 27.58 10.80
C GLN A 87 16.70 27.59 9.66
N GLU A 88 16.87 28.45 8.66
CA GLU A 88 15.99 28.48 7.50
C GLU A 88 16.15 27.20 6.66
N ALA A 89 17.36 26.63 6.61
CA ALA A 89 17.60 25.36 5.91
C ALA A 89 16.69 24.24 6.43
N PHE A 90 16.45 24.15 7.75
CA PHE A 90 15.64 23.07 8.34
C PHE A 90 14.13 23.21 8.13
N VAL A 91 13.63 24.37 7.70
CA VAL A 91 12.19 24.60 7.45
C VAL A 91 11.60 23.55 6.49
N PRO A 92 12.10 23.34 5.26
CA PRO A 92 11.56 22.36 4.33
C PRO A 92 11.59 20.91 4.86
N VAL A 93 12.62 20.54 5.61
CA VAL A 93 12.74 19.20 6.21
C VAL A 93 11.69 18.99 7.29
N THR A 94 11.47 20.00 8.13
CA THR A 94 10.46 19.97 9.20
C THR A 94 9.05 19.88 8.61
N VAL A 95 8.76 20.66 7.57
CA VAL A 95 7.47 20.60 6.85
C VAL A 95 7.23 19.20 6.28
N ALA A 96 8.21 18.60 5.60
CA ALA A 96 8.09 17.23 5.10
C ALA A 96 7.82 16.23 6.23
N GLY A 97 8.52 16.34 7.36
CA GLY A 97 8.30 15.50 8.53
C GLY A 97 6.87 15.60 9.07
N ILE A 98 6.32 16.81 9.16
CA ILE A 98 4.93 17.05 9.59
C ILE A 98 3.94 16.42 8.61
N CYS A 99 4.14 16.57 7.29
CA CYS A 99 3.27 15.99 6.28
C CYS A 99 3.24 14.46 6.38
N ILE A 100 4.41 13.82 6.51
CA ILE A 100 4.54 12.36 6.64
C ILE A 100 3.90 11.87 7.94
N SER A 101 4.16 12.55 9.06
CA SER A 101 3.58 12.21 10.36
C SER A 101 2.04 12.33 10.34
N THR A 102 1.52 13.41 9.76
CA THR A 102 0.08 13.65 9.64
C THR A 102 -0.58 12.59 8.76
N PHE A 103 0.06 12.21 7.64
CA PHE A 103 -0.41 11.12 6.80
C PHE A 103 -0.52 9.83 7.61
N GLY A 104 0.54 9.43 8.33
CA GLY A 104 0.53 8.26 9.20
C GLY A 104 -0.58 8.30 10.25
N ALA A 105 -0.70 9.41 10.99
CA ALA A 105 -1.72 9.59 12.03
C ALA A 105 -3.15 9.49 11.48
N SER A 106 -3.42 10.12 10.32
CA SER A 106 -4.74 10.09 9.69
C SER A 106 -5.18 8.67 9.29
N THR A 107 -4.25 7.83 8.82
CA THR A 107 -4.54 6.43 8.50
C THR A 107 -4.85 5.60 9.75
N GLY A 108 -4.21 5.89 10.88
CA GLY A 108 -4.49 5.26 12.17
C GLY A 108 -5.90 5.56 12.68
N ILE A 109 -6.32 6.82 12.61
CA ILE A 109 -7.68 7.24 12.99
C ILE A 109 -8.73 6.58 12.10
N LEU A 110 -8.50 6.55 10.78
CA LEU A 110 -9.43 5.93 9.83
C LEU A 110 -9.60 4.42 10.09
N LYS A 111 -8.56 3.74 10.57
CA LYS A 111 -8.62 2.33 10.97
C LYS A 111 -9.41 2.12 12.26
N GLY A 112 -9.44 3.11 13.17
CA GLY A 112 -10.22 3.04 14.41
C GLY A 112 -11.72 3.29 14.25
N MET A 113 -12.16 3.92 13.16
CA MET A 113 -13.58 4.19 12.87
C MET A 113 -14.29 3.09 12.06
N ARG A 114 -13.58 2.01 11.71
CA ARG A 114 -14.08 0.91 10.87
C ARG A 114 -14.23 -0.36 11.67
#